data_AF-A0A6J6MAH4-F1
#
_entry.id   AF-A0A6J6MAH4-F1
#
_cell.length_a   1.000
_cell.length_b   1.000
_cell.length_c   1.000
_cell.angle_alpha   90.00
_cell.angle_beta   90.00
_cell.angle_gamma   90.00
#
_symmetry.space_group_name_H-M   'P 1'
#
loop_
_entity.id
_entity.type
_entity.pdbx_description
1 polymer ?
#
loop_
_entity_poly.entity_id
_entity_poly.type
_entity_poly.pdbx_seq_one_letter_code
_entity_poly.pdbx_strand_id
1 'polypeptide(L)'
;MANARRAYAKLTFAPLPREGSITFVDTPEEAVTGVDFVQESAPERVELKQELLARASRVAPAHVVFGSSTSGILPSQLQRDMTFPERLVVGHPFNPVYLLPLVEICGGDKTSLDARERARAVYELIGMRPLMLRKEIDGFVADRLMEAMWREALWLINDGIATAEEIDDAIRFGAGLRWSFMGTFLVYRIAGGEAGMRHFMAQFGPTLKWPWTKLMNVPELDDVLLEKIVSQSDAQAGNRTIRELEMLRDDCLVAVMQGLKQVGFGAGETLAEYEKKLFSGATQAPTVINQPIEVQRRRITADWSDYNGHTNDSRYMQLSSEALDAFFRSIGFSNEYLATGRSFYTLESHIRYINESKVGDEIVVTAQVISLDEKKVHLHSVMSQTDGTVVATGEHIYLHVDTRLKKACPIGAELLIVLAPIAEAHANLSKPEGVGRFVGQSVK
;
A
#
# COMPACT_ATOMS: atom_id res chain seq x y z
N MET A 1 -1.70 -4.46 15.81
CA MET A 1 -0.77 -4.41 14.65
C MET A 1 -0.62 -5.71 13.85
N ALA A 2 -0.91 -6.91 14.38
CA ALA A 2 -0.62 -8.18 13.67
C ALA A 2 -1.24 -8.29 12.26
N ASN A 3 -2.55 -8.04 12.11
CA ASN A 3 -3.19 -8.08 10.78
C ASN A 3 -2.68 -6.98 9.84
N ALA A 4 -2.41 -5.78 10.35
CA ALA A 4 -1.82 -4.71 9.55
C ALA A 4 -0.46 -5.14 8.96
N ARG A 5 0.45 -5.69 9.79
CA ARG A 5 1.74 -6.22 9.31
C ARG A 5 1.55 -7.34 8.28
N ARG A 6 0.59 -8.26 8.51
CA ARG A 6 0.26 -9.35 7.59
C ARG A 6 -0.18 -8.82 6.22
N ALA A 7 -1.18 -7.93 6.20
CA ALA A 7 -1.73 -7.38 4.97
C ALA A 7 -0.70 -6.52 4.23
N TYR A 8 0.03 -5.66 4.96
CA TYR A 8 1.02 -4.77 4.37
C TYR A 8 2.23 -5.52 3.77
N ALA A 9 2.66 -6.62 4.39
CA ALA A 9 3.69 -7.49 3.82
C ALA A 9 3.27 -8.13 2.48
N LYS A 10 1.96 -8.34 2.27
CA LYS A 10 1.40 -8.77 0.98
C LYS A 10 1.21 -7.58 0.02
N LEU A 11 0.94 -6.39 0.55
CA LEU A 11 0.71 -5.18 -0.25
C LEU A 11 1.97 -4.72 -0.97
N THR A 12 3.15 -4.83 -0.36
CA THR A 12 4.39 -4.35 -1.00
C THR A 12 5.60 -5.20 -0.65
N PHE A 13 6.53 -5.27 -1.61
CA PHE A 13 7.85 -5.88 -1.46
C PHE A 13 8.96 -4.83 -1.30
N ALA A 14 8.60 -3.55 -1.36
CA ALA A 14 9.57 -2.48 -1.18
C ALA A 14 10.13 -2.49 0.24
N PRO A 15 11.44 -2.23 0.41
CA PRO A 15 12.06 -2.15 1.73
C PRO A 15 11.41 -1.00 2.52
N LEU A 16 10.93 -1.33 3.71
CA LEU A 16 10.35 -0.33 4.60
C LEU A 16 11.46 0.42 5.34
N PRO A 17 11.24 1.71 5.68
CA PRO A 17 12.16 2.42 6.55
C PRO A 17 12.27 1.70 7.90
N ARG A 18 13.38 1.96 8.61
CA ARG A 18 13.57 1.46 9.96
C ARG A 18 12.35 1.82 10.82
N GLU A 19 11.81 0.81 11.50
CA GLU A 19 10.66 1.01 12.38
C GLU A 19 10.97 2.05 13.46
N GLY A 20 10.06 3.01 13.62
CA GLY A 20 10.15 4.06 14.64
C GLY A 20 9.85 3.56 16.04
N SER A 21 9.82 4.48 17.01
CA SER A 21 9.44 4.19 18.39
C SER A 21 8.03 4.69 18.69
N ILE A 22 7.30 3.97 19.55
CA ILE A 22 5.99 4.38 20.05
C ILE A 22 6.14 4.71 21.52
N THR A 23 5.77 5.93 21.90
CA THR A 23 5.75 6.40 23.29
C THR A 23 4.32 6.78 23.64
N PHE A 24 3.83 6.29 24.78
CA PHE A 24 2.55 6.67 25.33
C PHE A 24 2.76 7.75 26.39
N VAL A 25 1.90 8.75 26.37
CA VAL A 25 1.87 9.88 27.31
C VAL A 25 0.43 10.09 27.77
N ASP A 26 0.26 10.70 28.93
CA ASP A 26 -1.07 10.80 29.56
C ASP A 26 -1.82 12.07 29.13
N THR A 27 -1.13 13.04 28.52
CA THR A 27 -1.70 14.34 28.20
C THR A 27 -1.42 14.81 26.77
N PRO A 28 -2.34 15.58 26.14
CA PRO A 28 -2.11 16.22 24.86
C PRO A 28 -0.92 17.18 24.86
N GLU A 29 -0.64 17.81 26.00
CA GLU A 29 0.49 18.73 26.16
C GLU A 29 1.84 18.03 26.02
N GLU A 30 1.98 16.83 26.61
CA GLU A 30 3.18 16.00 26.45
C GLU A 30 3.29 15.47 25.01
N ALA A 31 2.16 15.10 24.39
CA ALA A 31 2.12 14.47 23.06
C ALA A 31 2.62 15.36 21.92
N VAL A 32 2.65 16.68 22.12
CA VAL A 32 3.09 17.65 21.09
C VAL A 32 4.52 18.16 21.28
N THR A 33 5.28 17.57 22.22
CA THR A 33 6.68 17.95 22.44
C THR A 33 7.59 17.28 21.41
N GLY A 34 8.34 18.08 20.64
CA GLY A 34 9.34 17.57 19.69
C GLY A 34 8.74 16.88 18.44
N VAL A 35 7.51 17.24 18.07
CA VAL A 35 6.81 16.69 16.89
C VAL A 35 6.70 17.74 15.79
N ASP A 36 6.62 17.31 14.53
CA ASP A 36 6.40 18.17 13.36
C ASP A 36 4.93 18.20 12.90
N PHE A 37 4.16 17.18 13.29
CA PHE A 37 2.78 16.94 12.88
C PHE A 37 2.00 16.25 14.00
N VAL A 38 0.74 16.66 14.19
CA VAL A 38 -0.19 16.07 15.16
C VAL A 38 -1.40 15.53 14.41
N GLN A 39 -1.80 14.29 14.69
CA GLN A 39 -3.07 13.72 14.22
C GLN A 39 -3.99 13.49 15.43
N GLU A 40 -5.10 14.23 15.46
CA GLU A 40 -6.18 14.04 16.44
C GLU A 40 -7.12 12.93 15.94
N SER A 41 -7.30 11.87 16.74
CA SER A 41 -8.13 10.69 16.40
C SER A 41 -9.02 10.23 17.57
N ALA A 42 -9.47 11.16 18.40
CA ALA A 42 -10.43 10.93 19.48
C ALA A 42 -11.83 10.60 18.92
N PRO A 43 -12.76 10.09 19.76
CA PRO A 43 -14.14 9.83 19.37
C PRO A 43 -14.83 11.06 18.74
N GLU A 44 -15.82 10.82 17.89
CA GLU A 44 -16.54 11.83 17.11
C GLU A 44 -17.48 12.69 17.98
N ARG A 45 -16.89 13.50 18.86
CA ARG A 45 -17.55 14.42 19.79
C ARG A 45 -16.88 15.79 19.71
N VAL A 46 -17.64 16.79 19.27
CA VAL A 46 -17.12 18.13 18.96
C VAL A 46 -16.40 18.75 20.15
N GLU A 47 -17.02 18.71 21.33
CA GLU A 47 -16.50 19.36 22.54
C GLU A 47 -15.19 18.73 23.00
N LEU A 48 -15.10 17.39 22.92
CA LEU A 48 -13.88 16.66 23.29
C LEU A 48 -12.73 17.01 22.33
N LYS A 49 -12.98 17.00 21.02
CA LYS A 49 -11.95 17.34 20.03
C LYS A 49 -11.48 18.79 20.19
N GLN A 50 -12.40 19.73 20.39
CA GLN A 50 -12.08 21.13 20.67
C GLN A 50 -11.21 21.27 21.92
N GLU A 51 -11.56 20.59 23.02
CA GLU A 51 -10.78 20.62 24.26
C GLU A 51 -9.34 20.12 24.02
N LEU A 52 -9.20 18.95 23.39
CA LEU A 52 -7.89 18.33 23.13
C LEU A 52 -7.03 19.21 22.22
N LEU A 53 -7.60 19.72 21.11
CA LEU A 53 -6.90 20.59 20.17
C LEU A 53 -6.51 21.93 20.82
N ALA A 54 -7.38 22.53 21.63
CA ALA A 54 -7.08 23.76 22.36
C ALA A 54 -5.92 23.55 23.35
N ARG A 55 -5.95 22.47 24.12
CA ARG A 55 -4.90 22.10 25.08
C ARG A 55 -3.55 21.89 24.39
N ALA A 56 -3.53 21.04 23.37
CA ALA A 56 -2.32 20.73 22.61
C ALA A 56 -1.75 21.96 21.89
N SER A 57 -2.61 22.75 21.23
CA SER A 57 -2.16 23.91 20.45
C SER A 57 -1.54 25.03 21.30
N ARG A 58 -1.90 25.17 22.58
CA ARG A 58 -1.29 26.17 23.47
C ARG A 58 0.20 25.97 23.72
N VAL A 59 0.67 24.73 23.69
CA VAL A 59 2.07 24.39 24.00
C VAL A 59 2.85 23.88 22.79
N ALA A 60 2.16 23.49 21.72
CA ALA A 60 2.81 23.05 20.48
C ALA A 60 3.55 24.22 19.78
N PRO A 61 4.80 24.01 19.32
CA PRO A 61 5.53 25.00 18.54
C PRO A 61 4.74 25.53 17.35
N ALA A 62 4.91 26.80 16.98
CA ALA A 62 4.12 27.46 15.94
C ALA A 62 4.19 26.76 14.56
N HIS A 63 5.26 26.02 14.29
CA HIS A 63 5.42 25.27 13.05
C HIS A 63 4.65 23.93 13.02
N VAL A 64 4.04 23.45 14.10
CA VAL A 64 3.36 22.14 14.08
C VAL A 64 2.02 22.23 13.35
N VAL A 65 1.80 21.36 12.36
CA VAL A 65 0.48 21.22 11.70
C VAL A 65 -0.38 20.24 12.49
N PHE A 66 -1.65 20.56 12.65
CA PHE A 66 -2.65 19.70 13.27
C PHE A 66 -3.57 19.13 12.19
N GLY A 67 -3.65 17.81 12.10
CA GLY A 67 -4.67 17.06 11.37
C GLY A 67 -5.73 16.55 12.35
N SER A 68 -7.01 16.56 11.96
CA SER A 68 -8.06 15.80 12.64
C SER A 68 -8.57 14.68 11.74
N SER A 69 -8.78 13.49 12.30
CA SER A 69 -9.36 12.32 11.64
C SER A 69 -10.89 12.33 11.63
N THR A 70 -11.54 13.44 12.02
CA THR A 70 -13.00 13.56 11.98
C THR A 70 -13.56 13.15 10.62
N SER A 71 -14.73 12.52 10.63
CA SER A 71 -15.43 12.04 9.43
C SER A 71 -16.53 13.01 8.98
N GLY A 72 -16.93 13.96 9.82
CA GLY A 72 -17.97 14.92 9.42
C GLY A 72 -17.94 16.29 10.08
N ILE A 73 -17.15 16.52 11.13
CA ILE A 73 -17.11 17.82 11.83
C ILE A 73 -16.34 18.83 10.98
N LEU A 74 -16.95 20.00 10.79
CA LEU A 74 -16.32 21.08 10.01
C LEU A 74 -15.01 21.55 10.67
N PRO A 75 -13.89 21.67 9.92
CA PRO A 75 -12.66 22.19 10.47
C PRO A 75 -12.82 23.56 11.13
N SER A 76 -13.68 24.45 10.63
CA SER A 76 -13.96 25.73 11.28
C SER A 76 -14.50 25.60 12.70
N GLN A 77 -15.28 24.54 12.99
CA GLN A 77 -15.74 24.25 14.35
C GLN A 77 -14.59 23.79 15.23
N LEU A 78 -13.69 22.94 14.71
CA LEU A 78 -12.52 22.46 15.45
C LEU A 78 -11.51 23.58 15.74
N GLN A 79 -11.45 24.62 14.91
CA GLN A 79 -10.56 25.78 15.06
C GLN A 79 -10.92 26.71 16.23
N ARG A 80 -12.12 26.62 16.80
CA ARG A 80 -12.73 27.65 17.66
C ARG A 80 -11.82 28.15 18.79
N ASP A 81 -11.24 27.23 19.55
CA ASP A 81 -10.47 27.53 20.76
C ASP A 81 -8.96 27.21 20.62
N MET A 82 -8.51 26.94 19.40
CA MET A 82 -7.10 26.67 19.13
C MET A 82 -6.25 27.94 19.17
N THR A 83 -5.02 27.81 19.66
CA THR A 83 -3.97 28.82 19.48
C THR A 83 -3.32 28.61 18.10
N PHE A 84 -3.23 29.66 17.28
CA PHE A 84 -2.82 29.60 15.87
C PHE A 84 -3.68 28.63 15.04
N PRO A 85 -5.00 28.87 14.91
CA PRO A 85 -5.93 27.95 14.23
C PRO A 85 -5.63 27.75 12.73
N GLU A 86 -4.85 28.64 12.12
CA GLU A 86 -4.45 28.58 10.71
C GLU A 86 -3.60 27.36 10.34
N ARG A 87 -3.11 26.62 11.33
CA ARG A 87 -2.34 25.38 11.17
C ARG A 87 -3.16 24.10 11.34
N LEU A 88 -4.49 24.21 11.51
CA LEU A 88 -5.40 23.05 11.53
C LEU A 88 -5.88 22.71 10.11
N VAL A 89 -5.85 21.42 9.78
CA VAL A 89 -6.58 20.79 8.68
C VAL A 89 -7.39 19.62 9.23
N VAL A 90 -8.47 19.25 8.57
CA VAL A 90 -8.95 17.87 8.60
C VAL A 90 -8.10 17.09 7.62
N GLY A 91 -7.57 15.96 8.07
CA GLY A 91 -6.94 14.95 7.24
C GLY A 91 -7.62 13.63 7.55
N HIS A 92 -8.70 13.36 6.82
CA HIS A 92 -9.64 12.26 7.05
C HIS A 92 -9.21 11.03 6.23
N PRO A 93 -8.59 10.00 6.86
CA PRO A 93 -8.23 8.76 6.18
C PRO A 93 -9.39 7.76 6.19
N PHE A 94 -9.32 6.73 5.35
CA PHE A 94 -10.33 5.68 5.30
C PHE A 94 -9.85 4.38 5.96
N ASN A 95 -10.71 3.73 6.73
CA ASN A 95 -10.40 2.47 7.40
C ASN A 95 -10.48 1.28 6.42
N PRO A 96 -9.48 0.38 6.33
CA PRO A 96 -8.24 0.33 7.11
C PRO A 96 -7.16 1.30 6.60
N VAL A 97 -6.69 2.19 7.50
CA VAL A 97 -5.80 3.32 7.19
C VAL A 97 -4.43 2.90 6.63
N TYR A 98 -4.00 1.66 6.89
CA TYR A 98 -2.74 1.12 6.37
C TYR A 98 -2.86 0.51 4.96
N LEU A 99 -4.06 0.44 4.38
CA LEU A 99 -4.27 -0.06 3.00
C LEU A 99 -4.93 0.99 2.11
N LEU A 100 -6.03 1.60 2.57
CA LEU A 100 -6.76 2.57 1.75
C LEU A 100 -5.96 3.87 1.65
N PRO A 101 -5.49 4.25 0.44
CA PRO A 101 -4.55 5.36 0.33
C PRO A 101 -5.22 6.72 0.39
N LEU A 102 -6.53 6.84 0.18
CA LEU A 102 -7.20 8.13 0.13
C LEU A 102 -7.15 8.84 1.49
N VAL A 103 -6.86 10.14 1.46
CA VAL A 103 -7.04 11.04 2.61
C VAL A 103 -7.65 12.35 2.14
N GLU A 104 -8.79 12.75 2.71
CA GLU A 104 -9.40 14.03 2.40
C GLU A 104 -8.74 15.14 3.23
N ILE A 105 -8.15 16.12 2.56
CA ILE A 105 -7.55 17.30 3.21
C ILE A 105 -8.50 18.48 3.06
N CYS A 106 -9.11 18.88 4.18
CA CYS A 106 -10.08 19.96 4.24
C CYS A 106 -9.61 21.05 5.21
N GLY A 107 -9.56 22.30 4.74
CA GLY A 107 -9.28 23.46 5.58
C GLY A 107 -10.57 24.15 6.00
N GLY A 108 -10.56 24.70 7.21
CA GLY A 108 -11.61 25.59 7.71
C GLY A 108 -11.35 27.04 7.32
N ASP A 109 -12.17 27.95 7.83
CA ASP A 109 -12.17 29.38 7.49
C ASP A 109 -10.81 30.06 7.74
N LYS A 110 -10.08 29.61 8.76
CA LYS A 110 -8.79 30.21 9.14
C LYS A 110 -7.59 29.46 8.59
N THR A 111 -7.78 28.28 7.98
CA THR A 111 -6.68 27.41 7.58
C THR A 111 -5.82 28.07 6.50
N SER A 112 -4.51 28.12 6.73
CA SER A 112 -3.55 28.64 5.76
C SER A 112 -3.29 27.65 4.62
N LEU A 113 -2.92 28.18 3.45
CA LEU A 113 -2.47 27.35 2.33
C LEU A 113 -1.21 26.54 2.68
N ASP A 114 -0.30 27.12 3.46
CA ASP A 114 0.91 26.45 3.92
C ASP A 114 0.60 25.19 4.75
N ALA A 115 -0.32 25.29 5.72
CA ALA A 115 -0.74 24.15 6.53
C ALA A 115 -1.32 23.01 5.68
N ARG A 116 -2.09 23.35 4.64
CA ARG A 116 -2.66 22.38 3.69
C ARG A 116 -1.59 21.67 2.87
N GLU A 117 -0.62 22.42 2.35
CA GLU A 117 0.48 21.85 1.57
C GLU A 117 1.42 21.00 2.43
N ARG A 118 1.68 21.40 3.67
CA ARG A 118 2.47 20.62 4.61
C ARG A 118 1.77 19.33 5.03
N ALA A 119 0.46 19.37 5.29
CA ALA A 119 -0.32 18.16 5.50
C ALA A 119 -0.28 17.24 4.28
N ARG A 120 -0.46 17.80 3.06
CA ARG A 120 -0.34 17.05 1.81
C ARG A 120 1.01 16.32 1.71
N ALA A 121 2.11 17.03 1.99
CA ALA A 121 3.44 16.45 1.96
C ALA A 121 3.63 15.31 2.99
N VAL A 122 3.10 15.46 4.20
CA VAL A 122 3.14 14.40 5.24
C VAL A 122 2.38 13.16 4.77
N TYR A 123 1.17 13.30 4.26
CA TYR A 123 0.38 12.17 3.81
C TYR A 123 0.98 11.49 2.56
N GLU A 124 1.50 12.24 1.59
CA GLU A 124 2.22 11.69 0.43
C GLU A 124 3.52 10.96 0.81
N LEU A 125 4.17 11.38 1.90
CA LEU A 125 5.38 10.72 2.41
C LEU A 125 5.07 9.31 2.93
N ILE A 126 3.90 9.13 3.58
CA ILE A 126 3.46 7.83 4.12
C ILE A 126 2.65 7.00 3.12
N GLY A 127 2.64 7.37 1.84
CA GLY A 127 2.02 6.60 0.77
C GLY A 127 0.53 6.83 0.56
N MET A 128 -0.04 7.86 1.18
CA MET A 128 -1.43 8.26 0.94
C MET A 128 -1.56 9.12 -0.32
N ARG A 129 -2.80 9.22 -0.82
CA ARG A 129 -3.26 10.04 -1.93
C ARG A 129 -4.14 11.17 -1.39
N PRO A 130 -3.60 12.38 -1.20
CA PRO A 130 -4.38 13.52 -0.76
C PRO A 130 -5.45 13.94 -1.78
N LEU A 131 -6.69 14.07 -1.30
CA LEU A 131 -7.78 14.71 -2.00
C LEU A 131 -8.03 16.09 -1.38
N MET A 132 -7.58 17.14 -2.08
CA MET A 132 -7.65 18.51 -1.59
C MET A 132 -9.08 19.07 -1.75
N LEU A 133 -9.82 19.18 -0.65
CA LEU A 133 -11.16 19.76 -0.66
C LEU A 133 -11.10 21.27 -0.84
N ARG A 134 -11.89 21.80 -1.77
CA ARG A 134 -11.88 23.24 -2.07
C ARG A 134 -12.55 24.08 -0.98
N LYS A 135 -13.57 23.52 -0.34
CA LYS A 135 -14.37 24.14 0.72
C LYS A 135 -14.75 23.07 1.72
N GLU A 136 -14.91 23.48 2.97
CA GLU A 136 -15.52 22.61 3.96
C GLU A 136 -17.01 22.39 3.69
N ILE A 137 -17.45 21.21 4.07
CA ILE A 137 -18.83 20.72 3.97
C ILE A 137 -18.96 19.54 4.94
N ASP A 138 -20.12 19.40 5.57
CA ASP A 138 -20.40 18.29 6.49
C ASP A 138 -20.29 16.95 5.76
N GLY A 139 -19.57 15.99 6.35
CA GLY A 139 -19.32 14.66 5.77
C GLY A 139 -18.41 14.67 4.54
N PHE A 140 -17.75 15.79 4.23
CA PHE A 140 -16.74 15.90 3.15
C PHE A 140 -17.26 15.41 1.79
N VAL A 141 -16.46 14.70 0.99
CA VAL A 141 -16.90 14.23 -0.34
C VAL A 141 -17.26 12.75 -0.27
N ALA A 142 -16.34 11.91 0.22
CA ALA A 142 -16.51 10.46 0.19
C ALA A 142 -17.63 10.00 1.12
N ASP A 143 -17.66 10.48 2.37
CA ASP A 143 -18.68 10.06 3.34
C ASP A 143 -20.07 10.52 2.92
N ARG A 144 -20.23 11.69 2.30
CA ARG A 144 -21.51 12.10 1.70
C ARG A 144 -22.00 11.14 0.63
N LEU A 145 -21.11 10.60 -0.19
CA LEU A 145 -21.47 9.62 -1.22
C LEU A 145 -21.83 8.27 -0.60
N MET A 146 -21.08 7.84 0.42
CA MET A 146 -21.38 6.61 1.16
C MET A 146 -22.70 6.72 1.94
N GLU A 147 -22.96 7.87 2.56
CA GLU A 147 -24.19 8.16 3.29
C GLU A 147 -25.40 8.17 2.35
N ALA A 148 -25.27 8.75 1.15
CA ALA A 148 -26.34 8.69 0.16
C ALA A 148 -26.69 7.23 -0.18
N MET A 149 -25.70 6.39 -0.47
CA MET A 149 -25.93 4.96 -0.72
C MET A 149 -26.56 4.25 0.49
N TRP A 150 -26.09 4.56 1.70
CA TRP A 150 -26.61 4.00 2.94
C TRP A 150 -28.09 4.34 3.18
N ARG A 151 -28.48 5.60 2.97
CA ARG A 151 -29.87 6.06 3.14
C ARG A 151 -30.82 5.33 2.18
N GLU A 152 -30.40 5.08 0.94
CA GLU A 152 -31.18 4.28 0.00
C GLU A 152 -31.27 2.81 0.44
N ALA A 153 -30.16 2.23 0.89
CA ALA A 153 -30.12 0.84 1.36
C ALA A 153 -31.07 0.61 2.53
N LEU A 154 -31.08 1.52 3.51
CA LEU A 154 -32.04 1.49 4.62
C LEU A 154 -33.48 1.46 4.14
N TRP A 155 -33.81 2.30 3.14
CA TRP A 155 -35.15 2.33 2.57
C TRP A 155 -35.51 1.02 1.85
N LEU A 156 -34.59 0.45 1.07
CA LEU A 156 -34.80 -0.83 0.37
C LEU A 156 -35.05 -1.99 1.35
N ILE A 157 -34.31 -2.03 2.47
CA ILE A 157 -34.52 -3.03 3.53
C ILE A 157 -35.86 -2.80 4.22
N ASN A 158 -36.16 -1.55 4.60
CA ASN A 158 -37.39 -1.20 5.30
C ASN A 158 -38.63 -1.65 4.52
N ASP A 159 -38.71 -1.30 3.24
CA ASP A 159 -39.85 -1.63 2.38
C ASP A 159 -39.81 -3.06 1.84
N GLY A 160 -38.81 -3.87 2.23
CA GLY A 160 -38.70 -5.28 1.87
C GLY A 160 -38.39 -5.53 0.39
N ILE A 161 -37.75 -4.56 -0.27
CA ILE A 161 -37.34 -4.66 -1.68
C ILE A 161 -36.13 -5.58 -1.84
N ALA A 162 -35.20 -5.53 -0.89
CA ALA A 162 -34.00 -6.37 -0.86
C ALA A 162 -33.54 -6.59 0.58
N THR A 163 -32.81 -7.67 0.80
CA THR A 163 -32.06 -7.95 2.03
C THR A 163 -30.72 -7.23 2.04
N ALA A 164 -30.08 -7.14 3.22
CA ALA A 164 -28.72 -6.60 3.36
C ALA A 164 -27.71 -7.29 2.42
N GLU A 165 -27.77 -8.63 2.32
CA GLU A 165 -26.88 -9.41 1.45
C GLU A 165 -27.11 -9.12 -0.04
N GLU A 166 -28.37 -9.02 -0.49
CA GLU A 166 -28.70 -8.71 -1.88
C GLU A 166 -28.24 -7.30 -2.28
N ILE A 167 -28.35 -6.33 -1.37
CA ILE A 167 -27.84 -4.98 -1.57
C ILE A 167 -26.31 -5.00 -1.69
N ASP A 168 -25.63 -5.70 -0.79
CA ASP A 168 -24.18 -5.87 -0.84
C ASP A 168 -23.73 -6.58 -2.12
N ASP A 169 -24.45 -7.60 -2.58
CA ASP A 169 -24.19 -8.33 -3.83
C ASP A 169 -24.32 -7.43 -5.06
N ALA A 170 -25.31 -6.54 -5.09
CA ALA A 170 -25.45 -5.56 -6.16
C ALA A 170 -24.21 -4.65 -6.28
N ILE A 171 -23.53 -4.37 -5.16
CA ILE A 171 -22.25 -3.67 -5.15
C ILE A 171 -21.10 -4.60 -5.52
N ARG A 172 -20.92 -5.74 -4.81
CA ARG A 172 -19.79 -6.66 -4.97
C ARG A 172 -19.68 -7.24 -6.38
N PHE A 173 -20.80 -7.57 -7.00
CA PHE A 173 -20.85 -8.20 -8.32
C PHE A 173 -21.27 -7.23 -9.44
N GLY A 174 -21.63 -6.00 -9.09
CA GLY A 174 -22.05 -4.97 -10.04
C GLY A 174 -21.13 -3.75 -10.05
N ALA A 175 -21.63 -2.64 -9.51
CA ALA A 175 -20.96 -1.34 -9.66
C ALA A 175 -19.65 -1.23 -8.87
N GLY A 176 -19.51 -1.96 -7.76
CA GLY A 176 -18.31 -1.94 -6.92
C GLY A 176 -17.05 -2.42 -7.65
N LEU A 177 -17.16 -3.41 -8.54
CA LEU A 177 -16.03 -3.90 -9.34
C LEU A 177 -15.41 -2.76 -10.17
N ARG A 178 -16.24 -2.02 -10.92
CA ARG A 178 -15.77 -0.88 -11.72
C ARG A 178 -15.37 0.32 -10.84
N TRP A 179 -16.05 0.57 -9.73
CA TRP A 179 -15.73 1.68 -8.83
C TRP A 179 -14.39 1.52 -8.12
N SER A 180 -13.90 0.29 -7.95
CA SER A 180 -12.58 0.04 -7.36
C SER A 180 -11.41 0.69 -8.12
N PHE A 181 -11.59 0.99 -9.41
CA PHE A 181 -10.58 1.64 -10.24
C PHE A 181 -11.09 2.82 -11.07
N MET A 182 -12.41 2.96 -11.26
CA MET A 182 -13.00 4.00 -12.10
C MET A 182 -14.22 4.65 -11.42
N GLY A 183 -14.09 5.93 -11.08
CA GLY A 183 -15.17 6.70 -10.46
C GLY A 183 -16.37 6.94 -11.39
N THR A 184 -17.51 7.28 -10.79
CA THR A 184 -18.82 7.42 -11.45
C THR A 184 -18.80 8.25 -12.72
N PHE A 185 -18.17 9.43 -12.70
CA PHE A 185 -18.15 10.31 -13.87
C PHE A 185 -17.34 9.74 -15.03
N LEU A 186 -16.28 8.99 -14.78
CA LEU A 186 -15.49 8.37 -15.85
C LEU A 186 -16.23 7.16 -16.43
N VAL A 187 -16.88 6.36 -15.57
CA VAL A 187 -17.78 5.29 -16.01
C VAL A 187 -18.90 5.82 -16.91
N TYR A 188 -19.56 6.90 -16.50
CA TYR A 188 -20.66 7.51 -17.29
C TYR A 188 -20.16 8.17 -18.57
N ARG A 189 -18.93 8.72 -18.56
CA ARG A 189 -18.30 9.21 -19.79
C ARG A 189 -18.20 8.10 -20.83
N ILE A 190 -17.73 6.91 -20.45
CA ILE A 190 -17.60 5.77 -21.36
C ILE A 190 -18.98 5.27 -21.81
N ALA A 191 -19.97 5.26 -20.91
CA ALA A 191 -21.34 4.92 -21.26
C ALA A 191 -21.97 5.87 -22.30
N GLY A 192 -21.46 7.11 -22.41
CA GLY A 192 -21.84 8.05 -23.47
C GLY A 192 -21.19 7.79 -24.84
N GLY A 193 -20.30 6.80 -24.96
CA GLY A 193 -19.54 6.51 -26.18
C GLY A 193 -18.54 7.62 -26.53
N GLU A 194 -18.16 7.73 -27.81
CA GLU A 194 -17.19 8.72 -28.28
C GLU A 194 -17.60 10.18 -28.02
N ALA A 195 -18.91 10.45 -28.02
CA ALA A 195 -19.46 11.77 -27.67
C ALA A 195 -19.40 12.07 -26.15
N GLY A 196 -19.04 11.05 -25.35
CA GLY A 196 -18.71 11.16 -23.94
C GLY A 196 -19.86 11.65 -23.06
N MET A 197 -19.51 12.36 -22.00
CA MET A 197 -20.45 12.81 -20.97
C MET A 197 -21.60 13.65 -21.51
N ARG A 198 -21.39 14.45 -22.58
CA ARG A 198 -22.46 15.27 -23.16
C ARG A 198 -23.59 14.39 -23.69
N HIS A 199 -23.25 13.32 -24.40
CA HIS A 199 -24.24 12.39 -24.92
C HIS A 199 -24.91 11.60 -23.80
N PHE A 200 -24.14 11.11 -22.82
CA PHE A 200 -24.69 10.47 -21.62
C PHE A 200 -25.73 11.37 -20.92
N MET A 201 -25.40 12.65 -20.70
CA MET A 201 -26.32 13.60 -20.07
C MET A 201 -27.52 13.95 -20.93
N ALA A 202 -27.40 13.98 -22.26
CA ALA A 202 -28.56 14.17 -23.14
C ALA A 202 -29.53 12.98 -23.08
N GLN A 203 -28.99 11.75 -22.96
CA GLN A 203 -29.78 10.52 -22.92
C GLN A 203 -30.40 10.27 -21.53
N PHE A 204 -29.61 10.36 -20.46
CA PHE A 204 -30.01 9.98 -19.10
C PHE A 204 -30.28 11.18 -18.18
N GLY A 205 -29.83 12.38 -18.51
CA GLY A 205 -30.14 13.58 -17.73
C GLY A 205 -31.64 13.82 -17.47
N PRO A 206 -32.56 13.52 -18.42
CA PRO A 206 -34.00 13.62 -18.17
C PRO A 206 -34.49 12.72 -17.02
N THR A 207 -33.83 11.60 -16.74
CA THR A 207 -34.25 10.65 -15.68
C THR A 207 -33.88 11.12 -14.27
N LEU A 208 -33.03 12.14 -14.13
CA LEU A 208 -32.73 12.75 -12.83
C LEU A 208 -33.96 13.36 -12.14
N LYS A 209 -35.02 13.64 -12.90
CA LYS A 209 -36.31 14.11 -12.36
C LYS A 209 -37.24 12.97 -11.95
N TRP A 210 -36.89 11.73 -12.26
CA TRP A 210 -37.73 10.58 -11.97
C TRP A 210 -37.51 10.14 -10.51
N PRO A 211 -38.55 9.64 -9.82
CA PRO A 211 -38.46 9.27 -8.41
C PRO A 211 -37.84 7.88 -8.22
N TRP A 212 -36.66 7.64 -8.78
CA TRP A 212 -35.98 6.34 -8.72
C TRP A 212 -35.35 6.02 -7.37
N THR A 213 -34.94 7.04 -6.62
CA THR A 213 -34.32 6.89 -5.30
C THR A 213 -35.13 7.65 -4.26
N LYS A 214 -35.06 7.18 -3.02
CA LYS A 214 -35.71 7.78 -1.85
C LYS A 214 -34.71 8.32 -0.82
N LEU A 215 -33.53 8.75 -1.27
CA LEU A 215 -32.44 9.32 -0.45
C LEU A 215 -32.87 10.36 0.61
N MET A 216 -33.88 11.17 0.28
CA MET A 216 -34.38 12.23 1.18
C MET A 216 -35.49 11.76 2.13
N ASN A 217 -36.01 10.55 1.93
CA ASN A 217 -37.03 9.91 2.76
C ASN A 217 -36.39 8.77 3.57
N VAL A 218 -35.56 9.15 4.54
CA VAL A 218 -34.85 8.21 5.40
C VAL A 218 -35.87 7.56 6.36
N PRO A 219 -35.97 6.21 6.40
CA PRO A 219 -36.83 5.54 7.37
C PRO A 219 -36.45 5.88 8.81
N GLU A 220 -37.44 5.93 9.71
CA GLU A 220 -37.15 5.97 11.14
C GLU A 220 -36.48 4.65 11.54
N LEU A 221 -35.35 4.74 12.25
CA LEU A 221 -34.67 3.56 12.79
C LEU A 221 -35.39 3.11 14.07
N ASP A 222 -36.55 2.50 13.90
CA ASP A 222 -37.29 1.85 14.98
C ASP A 222 -36.70 0.47 15.33
N ASP A 223 -37.18 -0.12 16.42
CA ASP A 223 -36.71 -1.43 16.88
C ASP A 223 -36.94 -2.54 15.82
N VAL A 224 -37.99 -2.41 14.98
CA VAL A 224 -38.31 -3.41 13.96
C VAL A 224 -37.28 -3.39 12.84
N LEU A 225 -36.96 -2.21 12.31
CA LEU A 225 -35.95 -2.05 11.27
C LEU A 225 -34.56 -2.38 11.80
N LEU A 226 -34.25 -1.97 13.04
CA LEU A 226 -32.98 -2.28 13.69
C LEU A 226 -32.78 -3.80 13.80
N GLU A 227 -33.71 -4.54 14.39
CA GLU A 227 -33.62 -5.99 14.54
C GLU A 227 -33.57 -6.71 13.19
N LYS A 228 -34.27 -6.19 12.18
CA LYS A 228 -34.20 -6.72 10.81
C LYS A 228 -32.80 -6.59 10.21
N ILE A 229 -32.17 -5.42 10.34
CA ILE A 229 -30.82 -5.17 9.84
C ILE A 229 -29.80 -6.05 10.61
N VAL A 230 -29.91 -6.11 11.93
CA VAL A 230 -29.04 -6.93 12.79
C VAL A 230 -29.11 -8.40 12.37
N SER A 231 -30.32 -8.96 12.29
CA SER A 231 -30.53 -10.35 11.90
C SER A 231 -29.98 -10.67 10.50
N GLN A 232 -30.21 -9.80 9.53
CA GLN A 232 -29.69 -9.99 8.16
C GLN A 232 -28.17 -9.87 8.09
N SER A 233 -27.59 -8.90 8.82
CA SER A 233 -26.14 -8.72 8.93
C SER A 233 -25.48 -9.96 9.55
N ASP A 234 -26.04 -10.48 10.65
CA ASP A 234 -25.53 -11.68 11.31
C ASP A 234 -25.62 -12.92 10.40
N ALA A 235 -26.73 -13.07 9.67
CA ALA A 235 -26.90 -14.16 8.71
C ALA A 235 -25.84 -14.12 7.60
N GLN A 236 -25.56 -12.93 7.06
CA GLN A 236 -24.53 -12.73 6.02
C GLN A 236 -23.10 -12.95 6.54
N ALA A 237 -22.82 -12.53 7.77
CA ALA A 237 -21.53 -12.78 8.43
C ALA A 237 -21.28 -14.30 8.60
N GLY A 238 -22.35 -15.06 8.85
CA GLY A 238 -22.30 -16.50 9.12
C GLY A 238 -21.53 -16.78 10.42
N ASN A 239 -20.71 -17.84 10.43
CA ASN A 239 -19.92 -18.20 11.60
C ASN A 239 -18.56 -17.49 11.70
N ARG A 240 -18.31 -16.47 10.86
CA ARG A 240 -17.03 -15.76 10.84
C ARG A 240 -16.98 -14.74 11.96
N THR A 241 -15.86 -14.75 12.70
CA THR A 241 -15.52 -13.70 13.64
C THR A 241 -15.25 -12.39 12.90
N ILE A 242 -15.40 -11.25 13.60
CA ILE A 242 -15.01 -9.94 13.07
C ILE A 242 -13.56 -9.95 12.58
N ARG A 243 -12.67 -10.67 13.28
CA ARG A 243 -11.27 -10.75 12.89
C ARG A 243 -11.06 -11.47 11.57
N GLU A 244 -11.80 -12.54 11.30
CA GLU A 244 -11.74 -13.25 10.02
C GLU A 244 -12.28 -12.39 8.88
N LEU A 245 -13.36 -11.63 9.13
CA LEU A 245 -13.91 -10.68 8.16
C LEU A 245 -12.94 -9.53 7.85
N GLU A 246 -12.27 -8.96 8.86
CA GLU A 246 -11.20 -7.97 8.66
C GLU A 246 -10.05 -8.54 7.83
N MET A 247 -9.63 -9.77 8.14
CA MET A 247 -8.55 -10.42 7.42
C MET A 247 -8.91 -10.67 5.95
N LEU A 248 -10.15 -11.10 5.68
CA LEU A 248 -10.67 -11.31 4.34
C LEU A 248 -10.76 -9.98 3.57
N ARG A 249 -11.33 -8.93 4.17
CA ARG A 249 -11.42 -7.59 3.57
C ARG A 249 -10.03 -7.10 3.15
N ASP A 250 -9.06 -7.18 4.05
CA ASP A 250 -7.71 -6.72 3.80
C ASP A 250 -7.00 -7.51 2.69
N ASP A 251 -7.18 -8.83 2.65
CA ASP A 251 -6.64 -9.67 1.59
C ASP A 251 -7.25 -9.33 0.22
N CYS A 252 -8.56 -9.03 0.18
CA CYS A 252 -9.24 -8.54 -1.03
C CYS A 252 -8.72 -7.16 -1.48
N LEU A 253 -8.52 -6.23 -0.53
CA LEU A 253 -7.96 -4.91 -0.84
C LEU A 253 -6.55 -5.02 -1.44
N VAL A 254 -5.69 -5.86 -0.85
CA VAL A 254 -4.35 -6.12 -1.38
C VAL A 254 -4.42 -6.69 -2.81
N ALA A 255 -5.30 -7.66 -3.06
CA ALA A 255 -5.47 -8.26 -4.38
C ALA A 255 -5.88 -7.22 -5.44
N VAL A 256 -6.85 -6.37 -5.11
CA VAL A 256 -7.28 -5.27 -5.99
C VAL A 256 -6.13 -4.31 -6.26
N MET A 257 -5.45 -3.82 -5.22
CA MET A 257 -4.37 -2.84 -5.38
C MET A 257 -3.19 -3.39 -6.19
N GLN A 258 -2.80 -4.65 -5.96
CA GLN A 258 -1.74 -5.31 -6.72
C GLN A 258 -2.13 -5.53 -8.19
N GLY A 259 -3.36 -5.96 -8.45
CA GLY A 259 -3.87 -6.09 -9.83
C GLY A 259 -3.88 -4.75 -10.57
N LEU A 260 -4.35 -3.69 -9.91
CA LEU A 260 -4.35 -2.34 -10.47
C LEU A 260 -2.94 -1.78 -10.67
N LYS A 261 -1.99 -2.15 -9.82
CA LYS A 261 -0.58 -1.74 -9.96
C LYS A 261 0.03 -2.25 -11.25
N GLN A 262 -0.27 -3.50 -11.64
CA GLN A 262 0.20 -4.10 -12.89
C GLN A 262 -0.34 -3.37 -14.14
N VAL A 263 -1.54 -2.81 -14.03
CA VAL A 263 -2.19 -2.03 -15.11
C VAL A 263 -1.79 -0.55 -15.07
N GLY A 264 -1.26 -0.06 -13.93
CA GLY A 264 -0.84 1.32 -13.74
C GLY A 264 -2.01 2.30 -13.64
N PHE A 265 -3.06 1.96 -12.89
CA PHE A 265 -4.26 2.80 -12.79
C PHE A 265 -4.80 2.92 -11.36
N GLY A 266 -5.47 4.02 -11.04
CA GLY A 266 -6.17 4.23 -9.75
C GLY A 266 -5.26 4.02 -8.52
N ALA A 267 -5.73 3.23 -7.55
CA ALA A 267 -4.96 2.92 -6.34
C ALA A 267 -3.65 2.16 -6.64
N GLY A 268 -3.58 1.45 -7.77
CA GLY A 268 -2.37 0.78 -8.22
C GLY A 268 -1.25 1.74 -8.63
N GLU A 269 -1.59 2.86 -9.29
CA GLU A 269 -0.63 3.93 -9.61
C GLU A 269 -0.07 4.56 -8.34
N THR A 270 -0.94 4.85 -7.36
CA THR A 270 -0.52 5.38 -6.05
C THR A 270 0.43 4.43 -5.34
N LEU A 271 0.13 3.11 -5.35
CA LEU A 271 1.02 2.11 -4.76
C LEU A 271 2.37 2.05 -5.50
N ALA A 272 2.38 2.09 -6.84
CA ALA A 272 3.61 2.09 -7.63
C ALA A 272 4.49 3.32 -7.33
N GLU A 273 3.89 4.51 -7.22
CA GLU A 273 4.60 5.75 -6.86
C GLU A 273 5.21 5.66 -5.46
N TYR A 274 4.48 5.10 -4.50
CA TYR A 274 4.97 4.91 -3.14
C TYR A 274 6.11 3.88 -3.07
N GLU A 275 5.97 2.74 -3.75
CA GLU A 275 7.05 1.74 -3.86
C GLU A 275 8.31 2.34 -4.50
N LYS A 276 8.15 3.15 -5.54
CA LYS A 276 9.27 3.86 -6.19
C LYS A 276 10.05 4.72 -5.19
N LYS A 277 9.35 5.45 -4.30
CA LYS A 277 9.99 6.26 -3.25
C LYS A 277 10.72 5.38 -2.25
N LEU A 278 10.08 4.31 -1.76
CA LEU A 278 10.69 3.37 -0.82
C LEU A 278 11.97 2.74 -1.38
N PHE A 279 11.93 2.28 -2.64
CA PHE A 279 13.12 1.73 -3.30
C PHE A 279 14.23 2.76 -3.47
N SER A 280 13.91 4.03 -3.78
CA SER A 280 14.94 5.08 -3.91
C SER A 280 15.63 5.39 -2.57
N GLY A 281 14.88 5.38 -1.46
CA GLY A 281 15.41 5.65 -0.12
C GLY A 281 16.24 4.52 0.49
N ALA A 282 16.18 3.31 -0.07
CA ALA A 282 16.88 2.13 0.43
C ALA A 282 18.21 1.82 -0.30
N THR A 283 18.72 2.76 -1.10
CA THR A 283 19.93 2.60 -1.91
C THR A 283 21.20 2.88 -1.10
N GLN A 284 21.54 1.99 -0.16
CA GLN A 284 22.85 2.04 0.50
C GLN A 284 23.74 0.91 0.01
N ALA A 285 24.95 1.27 -0.43
CA ALA A 285 25.97 0.30 -0.82
C ALA A 285 26.32 -0.62 0.36
N PRO A 286 26.52 -1.92 0.11
CA PRO A 286 26.95 -2.85 1.15
C PRO A 286 28.25 -2.38 1.82
N THR A 287 28.25 -2.22 3.15
CA THR A 287 29.43 -1.79 3.91
C THR A 287 30.37 -2.94 4.23
N VAL A 288 29.86 -4.18 4.25
CA VAL A 288 30.62 -5.40 4.49
C VAL A 288 30.52 -6.26 3.24
N ILE A 289 31.66 -6.43 2.55
CA ILE A 289 31.72 -7.08 1.22
C ILE A 289 32.62 -8.31 1.20
N ASN A 290 33.24 -8.67 2.33
CA ASN A 290 34.13 -9.82 2.47
C ASN A 290 33.38 -11.08 2.95
N GLN A 291 32.08 -11.15 2.67
CA GLN A 291 31.17 -12.27 2.96
C GLN A 291 29.96 -12.16 2.02
N PRO A 292 29.15 -13.22 1.82
CA PRO A 292 27.88 -13.10 1.12
C PRO A 292 27.02 -11.99 1.74
N ILE A 293 26.43 -11.16 0.88
CA ILE A 293 25.71 -9.94 1.29
C ILE A 293 24.27 -10.30 1.56
N GLU A 294 23.74 -10.04 2.77
CA GLU A 294 22.30 -10.13 3.03
C GLU A 294 21.58 -9.06 2.20
N VAL A 295 20.73 -9.48 1.28
CA VAL A 295 20.06 -8.59 0.31
C VAL A 295 18.56 -8.49 0.57
N GLN A 296 17.98 -9.47 1.27
CA GLN A 296 16.56 -9.47 1.59
C GLN A 296 16.26 -10.35 2.80
N ARG A 297 15.23 -9.95 3.56
CA ARG A 297 14.56 -10.79 4.56
C ARG A 297 13.07 -10.83 4.25
N ARG A 298 12.46 -12.00 4.32
CA ARG A 298 11.07 -12.20 3.93
C ARG A 298 10.38 -13.22 4.83
N ARG A 299 9.23 -12.84 5.37
CA ARG A 299 8.29 -13.78 5.97
C ARG A 299 7.45 -14.47 4.90
N ILE A 300 7.35 -15.79 4.95
CA ILE A 300 6.46 -16.55 4.07
C ILE A 300 5.00 -16.31 4.48
N THR A 301 4.20 -15.83 3.55
CA THR A 301 2.78 -15.53 3.75
C THR A 301 1.89 -16.71 3.32
N ALA A 302 0.64 -16.74 3.79
CA ALA A 302 -0.27 -17.85 3.51
C ALA A 302 -0.55 -18.06 2.00
N ASP A 303 -0.55 -16.99 1.20
CA ASP A 303 -0.70 -17.01 -0.26
C ASP A 303 0.53 -17.55 -1.02
N TRP A 304 1.61 -17.87 -0.29
CA TRP A 304 2.77 -18.56 -0.82
C TRP A 304 2.71 -20.07 -0.58
N SER A 305 1.75 -20.56 0.20
CA SER A 305 1.64 -22.01 0.43
C SER A 305 1.01 -22.73 -0.76
N ASP A 306 1.50 -23.93 -1.05
CA ASP A 306 0.87 -24.87 -1.96
C ASP A 306 -0.23 -25.70 -1.24
N TYR A 307 -0.82 -26.66 -1.95
CA TYR A 307 -1.84 -27.57 -1.42
C TYR A 307 -1.30 -28.56 -0.37
N ASN A 308 0.02 -28.67 -0.22
CA ASN A 308 0.67 -29.50 0.81
C ASN A 308 0.98 -28.71 2.08
N GLY A 309 0.77 -27.39 2.09
CA GLY A 309 1.09 -26.52 3.21
C GLY A 309 2.56 -26.07 3.27
N HIS A 310 3.33 -26.28 2.20
CA HIS A 310 4.71 -25.79 2.05
C HIS A 310 4.76 -24.58 1.14
N THR A 311 5.83 -23.81 1.18
CA THR A 311 6.07 -22.74 0.20
C THR A 311 6.08 -23.34 -1.21
N ASN A 312 5.22 -22.80 -2.08
CA ASN A 312 5.14 -23.20 -3.48
C ASN A 312 6.48 -22.99 -4.19
N ASP A 313 6.87 -23.94 -5.03
CA ASP A 313 8.17 -23.99 -5.70
C ASP A 313 8.48 -22.71 -6.49
N SER A 314 7.52 -22.19 -7.25
CA SER A 314 7.68 -20.95 -8.03
C SER A 314 8.06 -19.74 -7.18
N ARG A 315 7.68 -19.73 -5.89
CA ARG A 315 7.94 -18.61 -4.98
C ARG A 315 9.40 -18.50 -4.57
N TYR A 316 10.15 -19.60 -4.54
CA TYR A 316 11.59 -19.50 -4.29
C TYR A 316 12.32 -18.81 -5.46
N MET A 317 11.89 -19.04 -6.71
CA MET A 317 12.47 -18.34 -7.87
C MET A 317 12.09 -16.85 -7.84
N GLN A 318 10.84 -16.54 -7.51
CA GLN A 318 10.41 -15.16 -7.28
C GLN A 318 11.28 -14.49 -6.21
N LEU A 319 11.44 -15.12 -5.04
CA LEU A 319 12.25 -14.61 -3.93
C LEU A 319 13.71 -14.40 -4.34
N SER A 320 14.31 -15.35 -5.06
CA SER A 320 15.67 -15.19 -5.59
C SER A 320 15.78 -14.00 -6.53
N SER A 321 14.86 -13.89 -7.50
CA SER A 321 14.88 -12.82 -8.49
C SER A 321 14.73 -11.44 -7.84
N GLU A 322 13.76 -11.30 -6.92
CA GLU A 322 13.52 -10.04 -6.21
C GLU A 322 14.70 -9.64 -5.30
N ALA A 323 15.33 -10.62 -4.66
CA ALA A 323 16.51 -10.42 -3.82
C ALA A 323 17.72 -9.93 -4.64
N LEU A 324 17.90 -10.47 -5.85
CA LEU A 324 18.99 -10.03 -6.73
C LEU A 324 18.69 -8.66 -7.36
N ASP A 325 17.42 -8.31 -7.59
CA ASP A 325 17.06 -6.92 -7.89
C ASP A 325 17.40 -5.99 -6.71
N ALA A 326 17.24 -6.46 -5.46
CA ALA A 326 17.64 -5.70 -4.27
C ALA A 326 19.16 -5.53 -4.20
N PHE A 327 19.93 -6.56 -4.54
CA PHE A 327 21.39 -6.46 -4.72
C PHE A 327 21.74 -5.38 -5.74
N PHE A 328 21.16 -5.41 -6.94
CA PHE A 328 21.43 -4.41 -7.97
C PHE A 328 21.08 -2.99 -7.50
N ARG A 329 19.94 -2.80 -6.82
CA ARG A 329 19.58 -1.51 -6.24
C ARG A 329 20.62 -1.03 -5.22
N SER A 330 21.13 -1.92 -4.37
CA SER A 330 22.15 -1.57 -3.36
C SER A 330 23.44 -1.05 -3.98
N ILE A 331 23.81 -1.50 -5.18
CA ILE A 331 25.01 -1.04 -5.90
C ILE A 331 24.76 0.16 -6.82
N GLY A 332 23.59 0.78 -6.75
CA GLY A 332 23.25 2.00 -7.50
C GLY A 332 22.41 1.79 -8.76
N PHE A 333 21.87 0.59 -9.01
CA PHE A 333 20.90 0.38 -10.10
C PHE A 333 19.54 1.00 -9.74
N SER A 334 19.40 2.28 -10.06
CA SER A 334 18.22 3.08 -9.74
C SER A 334 17.30 3.31 -10.96
N ASN A 335 16.17 3.97 -10.73
CA ASN A 335 15.29 4.40 -11.81
C ASN A 335 15.95 5.44 -12.73
N GLU A 336 16.83 6.28 -12.19
CA GLU A 336 17.65 7.22 -12.95
C GLU A 336 18.62 6.48 -13.86
N TYR A 337 19.25 5.40 -13.36
CA TYR A 337 20.09 4.52 -14.18
C TYR A 337 19.28 3.88 -15.33
N LEU A 338 18.13 3.29 -15.01
CA LEU A 338 17.21 2.70 -15.99
C LEU A 338 16.77 3.72 -17.07
N ALA A 339 16.51 4.97 -16.68
CA ALA A 339 16.12 6.05 -17.60
C ALA A 339 17.20 6.39 -18.64
N THR A 340 18.47 6.05 -18.37
CA THR A 340 19.56 6.19 -19.36
C THR A 340 19.44 5.22 -20.53
N GLY A 341 18.52 4.24 -20.47
CA GLY A 341 18.37 3.21 -21.48
C GLY A 341 19.31 2.01 -21.27
N ARG A 342 19.81 1.82 -20.06
CA ARG A 342 20.69 0.71 -19.67
C ARG A 342 20.01 -0.15 -18.61
N SER A 343 20.09 -1.47 -18.74
CA SER A 343 19.44 -2.42 -17.84
C SER A 343 20.20 -3.74 -17.74
N PHE A 344 19.82 -4.61 -16.80
CA PHE A 344 20.24 -6.00 -16.73
C PHE A 344 19.10 -6.91 -17.18
N TYR A 345 19.40 -7.87 -18.07
CA TYR A 345 18.51 -8.95 -18.45
C TYR A 345 19.06 -10.26 -17.91
N THR A 346 18.19 -11.10 -17.36
CA THR A 346 18.54 -12.47 -16.97
C THR A 346 18.73 -13.33 -18.23
N LEU A 347 19.93 -13.86 -18.43
CA LEU A 347 20.22 -14.81 -19.52
C LEU A 347 19.84 -16.23 -19.13
N GLU A 348 20.16 -16.60 -17.89
CA GLU A 348 19.99 -17.95 -17.39
C GLU A 348 19.74 -17.88 -15.88
N SER A 349 18.83 -18.73 -15.42
CA SER A 349 18.56 -18.94 -14.00
C SER A 349 18.45 -20.43 -13.74
N HIS A 350 19.05 -20.88 -12.64
CA HIS A 350 18.90 -22.23 -12.13
C HIS A 350 18.54 -22.16 -10.66
N ILE A 351 17.53 -22.93 -10.24
CA ILE A 351 17.11 -22.98 -8.85
C ILE A 351 17.23 -24.40 -8.32
N ARG A 352 17.74 -24.52 -7.09
CA ARG A 352 17.78 -25.79 -6.35
C ARG A 352 16.87 -25.66 -5.14
N TYR A 353 15.95 -26.59 -5.00
CA TYR A 353 15.15 -26.77 -3.80
C TYR A 353 15.90 -27.74 -2.88
N ILE A 354 16.22 -27.30 -1.66
CA ILE A 354 17.06 -28.05 -0.72
C ILE A 354 16.21 -28.58 0.43
N ASN A 355 15.46 -27.69 1.11
CA ASN A 355 14.56 -28.03 2.20
C ASN A 355 13.22 -27.29 2.05
N GLU A 356 12.19 -27.77 2.74
CA GLU A 356 10.90 -27.11 2.80
C GLU A 356 10.91 -25.87 3.72
N SER A 357 10.09 -24.88 3.38
CA SER A 357 9.68 -23.79 4.27
C SER A 357 8.15 -23.73 4.34
N LYS A 358 7.63 -23.09 5.38
CA LYS A 358 6.20 -23.01 5.70
C LYS A 358 5.77 -21.58 5.98
N VAL A 359 4.46 -21.38 5.97
CA VAL A 359 3.84 -20.09 6.33
C VAL A 359 4.33 -19.66 7.71
N GLY A 360 4.80 -18.42 7.80
CA GLY A 360 5.31 -17.83 9.03
C GLY A 360 6.83 -17.88 9.18
N ASP A 361 7.53 -18.73 8.42
CA ASP A 361 9.00 -18.78 8.40
C ASP A 361 9.59 -17.45 7.92
N GLU A 362 10.70 -17.06 8.54
CA GLU A 362 11.50 -15.91 8.12
C GLU A 362 12.70 -16.42 7.31
N ILE A 363 12.71 -16.08 6.02
CA ILE A 363 13.78 -16.43 5.08
C ILE A 363 14.71 -15.23 4.90
N VAL A 364 16.00 -15.47 5.09
CA VAL A 364 17.10 -14.55 4.80
C VAL A 364 17.72 -14.95 3.47
N VAL A 365 17.88 -13.99 2.58
CA VAL A 365 18.51 -14.19 1.27
C VAL A 365 19.84 -13.47 1.23
N THR A 366 20.92 -14.21 0.97
CA THR A 366 22.26 -13.64 0.75
C THR A 366 22.68 -13.80 -0.69
N ALA A 367 23.38 -12.81 -1.25
CA ALA A 367 23.92 -12.84 -2.61
C ALA A 367 25.45 -12.87 -2.60
N GLN A 368 26.03 -13.69 -3.48
CA GLN A 368 27.45 -13.73 -3.77
C GLN A 368 27.70 -13.57 -5.27
N VAL A 369 28.46 -12.54 -5.66
CA VAL A 369 29.08 -12.44 -6.99
C VAL A 369 30.06 -13.60 -7.19
N ILE A 370 29.77 -14.46 -8.17
CA ILE A 370 30.60 -15.61 -8.55
C ILE A 370 31.64 -15.20 -9.60
N SER A 371 31.23 -14.38 -10.56
CA SER A 371 32.12 -13.81 -11.57
C SER A 371 31.55 -12.52 -12.13
N LEU A 372 32.43 -11.61 -12.52
CA LEU A 372 32.12 -10.34 -13.16
C LEU A 372 32.97 -10.21 -14.43
N ASP A 373 32.35 -9.87 -15.54
CA ASP A 373 33.04 -9.41 -16.75
C ASP A 373 32.53 -8.02 -17.18
N GLU A 374 33.00 -7.51 -18.32
CA GLU A 374 32.62 -6.18 -18.83
C GLU A 374 31.10 -6.00 -18.98
N LYS A 375 30.35 -7.07 -19.25
CA LYS A 375 28.92 -7.04 -19.63
C LYS A 375 28.05 -7.96 -18.78
N LYS A 376 28.63 -8.92 -18.04
CA LYS A 376 27.88 -9.95 -17.32
C LYS A 376 28.23 -9.96 -15.84
N VAL A 377 27.22 -10.24 -15.04
CA VAL A 377 27.34 -10.51 -13.61
C VAL A 377 26.75 -11.88 -13.35
N HIS A 378 27.55 -12.77 -12.77
CA HIS A 378 27.10 -14.07 -12.31
C HIS A 378 26.88 -13.98 -10.80
N LEU A 379 25.64 -14.17 -10.36
CA LEU A 379 25.22 -14.10 -8.97
C LEU A 379 24.70 -15.45 -8.50
N HIS A 380 25.00 -15.78 -7.25
CA HIS A 380 24.40 -16.90 -6.55
C HIS A 380 23.68 -16.38 -5.30
N SER A 381 22.43 -16.78 -5.12
CA SER A 381 21.63 -16.50 -3.93
C SER A 381 21.52 -17.75 -3.06
N VAL A 382 21.56 -17.56 -1.74
CA VAL A 382 21.27 -18.60 -0.75
C VAL A 382 20.10 -18.12 0.07
N MET A 383 19.05 -18.93 0.15
CA MET A 383 17.85 -18.67 0.93
C MET A 383 17.87 -19.59 2.15
N SER A 384 17.93 -19.00 3.34
CA SER A 384 18.01 -19.74 4.61
C SER A 384 16.96 -19.26 5.61
N GLN A 385 16.47 -20.18 6.44
CA GLN A 385 15.75 -19.81 7.66
C GLN A 385 16.69 -19.12 8.65
N THR A 386 16.12 -18.45 9.67
CA THR A 386 16.89 -17.72 10.69
C THR A 386 17.82 -18.58 11.53
N ASP A 387 17.59 -19.89 11.59
CA ASP A 387 18.46 -20.86 12.26
C ASP A 387 19.63 -21.35 11.39
N GLY A 388 19.70 -20.87 10.14
CA GLY A 388 20.73 -21.22 9.17
C GLY A 388 20.34 -22.35 8.19
N THR A 389 19.17 -22.97 8.35
CA THR A 389 18.71 -24.05 7.46
C THR A 389 18.50 -23.53 6.04
N VAL A 390 19.29 -24.01 5.08
CA VAL A 390 19.16 -23.62 3.66
C VAL A 390 17.92 -24.29 3.06
N VAL A 391 17.00 -23.48 2.54
CA VAL A 391 15.76 -23.96 1.90
C VAL A 391 15.88 -24.01 0.38
N ALA A 392 16.59 -23.06 -0.22
CA ALA A 392 16.82 -23.03 -1.66
C ALA A 392 18.09 -22.24 -2.03
N THR A 393 18.61 -22.48 -3.23
CA THR A 393 19.67 -21.65 -3.83
C THR A 393 19.29 -21.26 -5.25
N GLY A 394 19.62 -20.04 -5.66
CA GLY A 394 19.47 -19.56 -7.03
C GLY A 394 20.81 -19.21 -7.66
N GLU A 395 21.02 -19.57 -8.91
CA GLU A 395 22.19 -19.21 -9.71
C GLU A 395 21.71 -18.45 -10.95
N HIS A 396 22.26 -17.27 -11.19
CA HIS A 396 21.76 -16.35 -12.21
C HIS A 396 22.89 -15.69 -12.98
N ILE A 397 22.77 -15.66 -14.31
CA ILE A 397 23.63 -14.88 -15.19
C ILE A 397 22.84 -13.68 -15.69
N TYR A 398 23.29 -12.48 -15.31
CA TYR A 398 22.75 -11.23 -15.80
C TYR A 398 23.64 -10.66 -16.90
N LEU A 399 23.01 -10.17 -17.97
CA LEU A 399 23.66 -9.45 -19.06
C LEU A 399 23.21 -8.00 -19.05
N HIS A 400 24.18 -7.11 -19.05
CA HIS A 400 23.94 -5.68 -19.19
C HIS A 400 23.65 -5.32 -20.65
N VAL A 401 22.57 -4.57 -20.86
CA VAL A 401 22.01 -4.27 -22.18
C VAL A 401 21.70 -2.80 -22.34
N ASP A 402 21.90 -2.30 -23.56
CA ASP A 402 21.29 -1.07 -24.02
C ASP A 402 19.89 -1.40 -24.52
N THR A 403 18.86 -0.87 -23.85
CA THR A 403 17.45 -1.18 -24.13
C THR A 403 16.95 -0.48 -25.39
N ARG A 404 17.63 0.58 -25.85
CA ARG A 404 17.31 1.30 -27.09
C ARG A 404 17.85 0.54 -28.29
N LEU A 405 19.09 0.05 -28.19
CA LEU A 405 19.75 -0.75 -29.22
C LEU A 405 19.39 -2.23 -29.16
N LYS A 406 18.80 -2.68 -28.05
CA LYS A 406 18.48 -4.10 -27.73
C LYS A 406 19.71 -5.01 -27.87
N LYS A 407 20.86 -4.56 -27.37
CA LYS A 407 22.15 -5.26 -27.48
C LYS A 407 22.91 -5.25 -26.17
N ALA A 408 23.75 -6.26 -25.97
CA ALA A 408 24.72 -6.29 -24.88
C ALA A 408 25.64 -5.06 -24.92
N CYS A 409 25.83 -4.39 -23.78
CA CYS A 409 26.74 -3.26 -23.66
C CYS A 409 27.52 -3.33 -22.34
N PRO A 410 28.69 -2.67 -22.24
CA PRO A 410 29.45 -2.62 -21.00
C PRO A 410 28.62 -2.11 -19.82
N ILE A 411 28.84 -2.68 -18.63
CA ILE A 411 28.24 -2.20 -17.38
C ILE A 411 28.69 -0.76 -17.14
N GLY A 412 27.77 0.10 -16.72
CA GLY A 412 28.07 1.50 -16.43
C GLY A 412 29.18 1.66 -15.39
N ALA A 413 30.09 2.59 -15.62
CA ALA A 413 31.21 2.88 -14.71
C ALA A 413 30.72 3.20 -13.29
N GLU A 414 29.58 3.87 -13.18
CA GLU A 414 28.92 4.21 -11.91
C GLU A 414 28.53 2.97 -11.08
N LEU A 415 28.10 1.88 -11.72
CA LEU A 415 27.81 0.62 -11.02
C LEU A 415 29.09 -0.16 -10.74
N LEU A 416 30.05 -0.15 -11.68
CA LEU A 416 31.33 -0.85 -11.53
C LEU A 416 32.17 -0.32 -10.36
N ILE A 417 32.07 0.97 -10.01
CA ILE A 417 32.73 1.55 -8.83
C ILE A 417 32.39 0.77 -7.55
N VAL A 418 31.16 0.27 -7.43
CA VAL A 418 30.70 -0.50 -6.27
C VAL A 418 30.81 -2.01 -6.51
N LEU A 419 30.45 -2.47 -7.71
CA LEU A 419 30.38 -3.89 -8.04
C LEU A 419 31.76 -4.56 -8.16
N ALA A 420 32.77 -3.86 -8.70
CA ALA A 420 34.08 -4.46 -8.88
C ALA A 420 34.79 -4.78 -7.55
N PRO A 421 34.81 -3.89 -6.54
CA PRO A 421 35.32 -4.24 -5.20
C PRO A 421 34.60 -5.43 -4.56
N ILE A 422 33.27 -5.52 -4.72
CA ILE A 422 32.49 -6.67 -4.24
C ILE A 422 32.93 -7.95 -4.94
N ALA A 423 33.06 -7.92 -6.27
CA ALA A 423 33.50 -9.08 -7.04
C ALA A 423 34.92 -9.54 -6.65
N GLU A 424 35.84 -8.61 -6.44
CA GLU A 424 37.21 -8.90 -5.99
C GLU A 424 37.22 -9.52 -4.58
N ALA A 425 36.45 -8.95 -3.65
CA ALA A 425 36.31 -9.51 -2.31
C ALA A 425 35.69 -10.92 -2.34
N HIS A 426 34.65 -11.11 -3.14
CA HIS A 426 33.94 -12.39 -3.26
C HIS A 426 34.73 -13.47 -3.98
N ALA A 427 35.69 -13.10 -4.85
CA ALA A 427 36.61 -14.04 -5.46
C ALA A 427 37.49 -14.78 -4.44
N ASN A 428 37.67 -14.19 -3.24
CA ASN A 428 38.41 -14.80 -2.13
C ASN A 428 37.53 -15.68 -1.23
N LEU A 429 36.21 -15.70 -1.44
CA LEU A 429 35.29 -16.55 -0.70
C LEU A 429 35.24 -17.96 -1.29
N SER A 430 34.87 -18.93 -0.46
CA SER A 430 34.54 -20.26 -0.97
C SER A 430 33.38 -20.18 -1.96
N LYS A 431 33.45 -20.94 -3.05
CA LYS A 431 32.32 -21.07 -3.98
C LYS A 431 31.12 -21.68 -3.25
N PRO A 432 29.92 -21.08 -3.34
CA PRO A 432 28.70 -21.68 -2.79
C PRO A 432 28.45 -23.08 -3.34
N GLU A 433 27.86 -23.92 -2.51
CA GLU A 433 27.42 -25.23 -2.94
C GLU A 433 26.30 -25.09 -3.99
N GLY A 434 26.47 -25.71 -5.15
CA GLY A 434 25.45 -25.71 -6.21
C GLY A 434 25.78 -24.90 -7.44
N VAL A 435 26.80 -24.04 -7.38
CA VAL A 435 27.28 -23.28 -8.54
C VAL A 435 27.68 -24.22 -9.68
N GLY A 436 27.15 -23.98 -10.87
CA GLY A 436 27.37 -24.75 -12.09
C GLY A 436 26.64 -26.10 -12.15
N ARG A 437 25.69 -26.34 -11.25
CA ARG A 437 24.86 -27.56 -11.32
C ARG A 437 23.82 -27.47 -12.43
N PHE A 438 23.40 -28.62 -12.92
CA PHE A 438 22.32 -28.74 -13.91
C PHE A 438 21.26 -29.75 -13.46
N VAL A 439 20.06 -29.63 -14.04
CA VAL A 439 18.92 -30.49 -13.72
C VAL A 439 19.27 -31.96 -14.01
N GLY A 440 19.08 -32.83 -13.02
CA GLY A 440 19.36 -34.26 -13.12
C GLY A 440 20.79 -34.67 -12.79
N GLN A 441 21.67 -33.73 -12.43
CA GLN A 441 23.00 -34.08 -11.89
C GLN A 441 22.83 -34.83 -10.55
N SER A 442 23.49 -35.98 -10.39
CA SER A 442 23.44 -36.76 -9.15
C SER A 442 23.94 -35.96 -7.94
N VAL A 443 23.21 -36.00 -6.84
CA VAL A 443 23.69 -35.52 -5.53
C VAL A 443 24.52 -36.66 -4.95
N LYS A 444 25.83 -36.48 -4.82
CA LYS A 444 26.71 -37.45 -4.15
C LYS A 444 26.67 -37.22 -2.64
#